data_AF-A0A6M2AAL1-F1
#
_entry.id   AF-A0A6M2AAL1-F1
#
_cell.length_a   1.000
_cell.length_b   1.000
_cell.length_c   1.000
_cell.angle_alpha   90.00
_cell.angle_beta   90.00
_cell.angle_gamma   90.00
#
_symmetry.space_group_name_H-M   'P 1'
#
loop_
_entity.id
_entity.type
_entity.pdbx_description
1 polymer ?
#
loop_
_entity_poly.entity_id
_entity_poly.type
_entity_poly.pdbx_seq_one_letter_code
_entity_poly.pdbx_strand_id
1 'polypeptide(L)'
;MQILRKKRHVEGRYPNIFVSDRVAAVTNKKALYIKNRALNDAHYENLILNFINKYGSATREEINELILDKLPDILDNIQKTNKIGNILSKMRRKDLIKNQGSFKIPSWVRK
;
A
#
# COMPACT_ATOMS: atom_id res chain seq x y z
N MET A 1 -3.59 43.59 4.70
CA MET A 1 -3.96 43.21 3.32
C MET A 1 -2.74 43.52 2.46
N GLN A 2 -1.98 42.61 1.85
CA GLN A 2 -2.32 41.38 1.16
C GLN A 2 -1.00 40.60 1.00
N ILE A 3 -0.93 39.37 1.51
CA ILE A 3 0.30 38.57 1.53
C ILE A 3 0.45 37.89 0.17
N LEU A 4 1.46 38.28 -0.60
CA LEU A 4 1.85 37.64 -1.86
C LEU A 4 2.49 36.27 -1.57
N ARG A 5 1.68 35.22 -1.53
CA ARG A 5 2.13 33.82 -1.47
C ARG A 5 2.68 33.38 -2.83
N LYS A 6 3.94 33.74 -3.09
CA LYS A 6 4.74 33.29 -4.22
C LYS A 6 5.41 31.96 -3.86
N LYS A 7 5.44 31.04 -4.84
CA LYS A 7 5.96 29.66 -4.79
C LYS A 7 5.02 28.61 -4.18
N ARG A 8 3.99 28.26 -4.97
CA ARG A 8 3.55 26.86 -5.07
C ARG A 8 4.73 26.06 -5.63
N HIS A 9 5.67 25.68 -4.76
CA HIS A 9 6.49 24.53 -5.04
C HIS A 9 5.52 23.37 -5.09
N VAL A 10 5.39 22.81 -6.28
CA VAL A 10 4.80 21.50 -6.49
C VAL A 10 5.67 20.56 -5.66
N GLU A 11 5.34 20.35 -4.39
CA GLU A 11 5.82 19.19 -3.63
C GLU A 11 5.03 18.01 -4.16
N GLY A 12 5.36 17.68 -5.42
CA GLY A 12 4.84 16.55 -6.11
C GLY A 12 5.10 15.34 -5.23
N ARG A 13 4.06 14.53 -5.05
CA ARG A 13 4.21 13.08 -5.02
C ARG A 13 4.89 12.66 -6.33
N TYR A 14 6.19 12.95 -6.44
CA TYR A 14 7.02 12.50 -7.52
C TYR A 14 7.43 11.07 -7.19
N PRO A 15 7.16 10.13 -8.10
CA PRO A 15 7.37 8.74 -7.79
C PRO A 15 8.88 8.53 -7.86
N ASN A 16 9.48 8.14 -6.73
CA ASN A 16 10.73 7.41 -6.78
C ASN A 16 10.44 6.18 -7.65
N ILE A 17 10.83 6.25 -8.93
CA ILE A 17 10.79 5.18 -9.94
C ILE A 17 12.24 4.95 -10.34
N PHE A 18 12.89 4.04 -9.63
CA PHE A 18 14.19 3.48 -9.95
C PHE A 18 14.04 2.12 -10.64
N VAL A 19 12.88 1.87 -11.27
CA VAL A 19 12.68 0.67 -12.10
C VAL A 19 11.94 1.06 -13.36
N SER A 20 12.65 1.64 -14.33
CA SER A 20 12.43 1.46 -15.78
C SER A 20 13.19 2.49 -16.62
N ASP A 21 14.51 2.61 -16.44
CA ASP A 21 15.36 3.45 -17.32
C ASP A 21 15.37 3.02 -18.80
N ARG A 22 14.67 1.95 -19.20
CA ARG A 22 14.64 1.47 -20.59
C ARG A 22 13.28 1.19 -21.23
N VAL A 23 12.15 1.20 -20.51
CA VAL A 23 10.94 0.50 -21.03
C VAL A 23 9.83 1.39 -21.57
N ALA A 24 9.79 2.69 -21.25
CA ALA A 24 8.55 3.41 -21.52
C ALA A 24 8.77 4.86 -21.93
N ALA A 25 9.20 5.05 -23.18
CA ALA A 25 9.01 6.30 -23.87
C ALA A 25 7.49 6.60 -23.98
N VAL A 26 7.04 7.40 -23.02
CA VAL A 26 5.98 8.41 -23.10
C VAL A 26 4.50 7.97 -23.15
N THR A 27 4.09 6.86 -23.74
CA THR A 27 2.63 6.51 -23.81
C THR A 27 2.23 5.28 -23.00
N ASN A 28 3.16 4.34 -22.77
CA ASN A 28 2.91 3.07 -22.08
C ASN A 28 3.04 3.16 -20.53
N LYS A 29 3.62 4.25 -20.00
CA LYS A 29 3.94 4.42 -18.56
C LYS A 29 2.72 4.44 -17.65
N LYS A 30 1.63 5.10 -18.06
CA LYS A 30 0.42 5.24 -17.23
C LYS A 30 -0.34 3.91 -17.11
N ALA A 31 -0.49 3.19 -18.22
CA ALA A 31 -1.11 1.87 -18.23
C ALA A 31 -0.30 0.86 -17.43
N LEU A 32 1.03 0.84 -17.59
CA LEU A 32 1.92 -0.04 -16.81
C LEU A 32 1.92 0.32 -15.31
N TYR A 33 1.87 1.62 -14.98
CA TYR A 33 1.76 2.09 -13.59
C TYR A 33 0.47 1.63 -12.92
N ILE A 34 -0.68 1.79 -13.60
CA ILE A 34 -1.97 1.33 -13.10
C ILE A 34 -2.00 -0.20 -12.99
N LYS A 35 -1.47 -0.91 -14.00
CA LYS A 35 -1.42 -2.37 -14.05
C LYS A 35 -0.54 -2.95 -12.95
N ASN A 36 0.67 -2.42 -12.76
CA ASN A 36 1.58 -2.84 -11.68
C ASN A 36 1.00 -2.49 -10.31
N ARG A 37 0.35 -1.34 -10.14
CA ARG A 37 -0.25 -0.97 -8.85
C ARG A 37 -1.43 -1.86 -8.49
N ALA A 38 -2.35 -2.11 -9.43
CA ALA A 38 -3.51 -2.95 -9.21
C ALA A 38 -3.15 -4.42 -8.97
N LEU A 39 -2.16 -4.94 -9.71
CA LEU A 39 -1.64 -6.31 -9.54
C LEU A 39 -0.96 -6.48 -8.18
N ASN A 40 -0.15 -5.52 -7.77
CA ASN A 40 0.51 -5.54 -6.47
C ASN A 40 -0.50 -5.53 -5.32
N ASP A 41 -1.49 -4.64 -5.36
CA ASP A 41 -2.49 -4.55 -4.30
C ASP A 41 -3.30 -5.86 -4.18
N ALA A 42 -3.76 -6.44 -5.28
CA ALA A 42 -4.47 -7.72 -5.27
C ALA A 42 -3.59 -8.89 -4.78
N HIS A 43 -2.30 -8.89 -5.12
CA HIS A 43 -1.34 -9.86 -4.62
C HIS A 43 -1.19 -9.79 -3.10
N TYR A 44 -1.00 -8.59 -2.54
CA TYR A 44 -0.90 -8.40 -1.10
C TYR A 44 -2.23 -8.69 -0.37
N GLU A 45 -3.38 -8.32 -0.95
CA GLU A 45 -4.69 -8.68 -0.42
C GLU A 45 -4.82 -10.22 -0.28
N ASN A 46 -4.43 -10.98 -1.30
CA ASN A 46 -4.44 -12.44 -1.26
C ASN A 46 -3.47 -13.03 -0.24
N LEU A 47 -2.27 -12.45 -0.10
CA LEU A 47 -1.31 -12.90 0.93
C LEU A 47 -1.87 -12.73 2.35
N ILE A 48 -2.50 -11.59 2.64
CA ILE A 48 -3.15 -11.33 3.93
C ILE A 48 -4.29 -12.33 4.16
N LEU A 49 -5.13 -12.56 3.15
CA LEU A 49 -6.22 -13.53 3.27
C LEU A 49 -5.72 -14.95 3.52
N ASN A 50 -4.67 -15.38 2.80
CA ASN A 50 -4.07 -16.69 3.00
C ASN A 50 -3.47 -16.84 4.40
N PHE A 51 -2.82 -15.79 4.91
CA PHE A 51 -2.31 -15.76 6.27
C PHE A 51 -3.45 -15.89 7.30
N ILE A 52 -4.50 -15.05 7.18
CA ILE A 52 -5.67 -15.11 8.07
C ILE A 52 -6.38 -16.46 7.98
N ASN A 53 -6.50 -17.06 6.78
CA ASN A 53 -7.10 -18.39 6.62
C ASN A 53 -6.26 -19.48 7.32
N LYS A 54 -4.93 -19.33 7.34
CA LYS A 54 -4.01 -20.32 7.93
C LYS A 54 -3.92 -20.19 9.44
N TYR A 55 -3.91 -18.97 9.97
CA TYR A 55 -3.66 -18.68 11.39
C TYR A 55 -4.91 -18.19 12.15
N GLY A 56 -6.04 -18.00 11.46
CA GLY A 56 -7.32 -17.53 12.03
C GLY A 56 -7.42 -16.01 12.17
N SER A 57 -6.32 -15.34 12.53
CA SER A 57 -6.23 -13.89 12.66
C SER A 57 -4.87 -13.36 12.23
N ALA A 58 -4.78 -12.05 12.02
CA ALA A 58 -3.52 -11.37 11.77
C ALA A 58 -3.46 -10.02 12.48
N THR A 59 -2.39 -9.79 13.24
CA THR A 59 -2.09 -8.51 13.87
C THR A 59 -1.45 -7.54 12.87
N ARG A 60 -1.42 -6.25 13.23
CA ARG A 60 -0.75 -5.23 12.39
C ARG A 60 0.73 -5.53 12.18
N GLU A 61 1.39 -6.10 13.17
CA GLU A 61 2.82 -6.44 13.15
C GLU A 61 3.09 -7.64 12.26
N GLU A 62 2.34 -8.73 12.40
CA GLU A 62 2.46 -9.89 11.50
C GLU A 62 2.21 -9.52 10.03
N ILE A 63 1.23 -8.65 9.78
CA ILE A 63 0.97 -8.14 8.41
C ILE A 63 2.13 -7.27 7.92
N ASN A 64 2.76 -6.49 8.81
CA ASN A 64 3.97 -5.76 8.45
C ASN A 64 5.08 -6.73 8.07
N GLU A 65 5.43 -7.68 8.93
CA GLU A 65 6.50 -8.64 8.66
C GLU A 65 6.26 -9.45 7.38
N LEU A 66 5.01 -9.85 7.12
CA LEU A 66 4.62 -10.61 5.93
C LEU A 66 4.84 -9.84 4.62
N ILE A 67 4.65 -8.52 4.64
CA ILE A 67 4.56 -7.69 3.42
C ILE A 67 5.79 -6.79 3.26
N LEU A 68 6.41 -6.34 4.34
CA LEU A 68 7.43 -5.28 4.34
C LEU A 68 8.69 -5.67 3.56
N ASP A 69 9.10 -6.92 3.65
CA ASP A 69 10.20 -7.52 2.89
C ASP A 69 9.85 -7.72 1.39
N LYS A 70 8.56 -7.87 1.08
CA LYS A 70 8.04 -8.04 -0.29
C LYS A 70 7.67 -6.72 -0.96
N LEU A 71 7.81 -5.61 -0.26
CA LEU A 71 7.58 -4.28 -0.79
C LEU A 71 8.86 -3.77 -1.45
N PRO A 72 8.74 -3.10 -2.62
CA PRO A 72 9.89 -2.53 -3.32
C PRO A 72 10.81 -1.71 -2.40
N ASP A 73 12.12 -1.93 -2.49
CA ASP A 73 13.15 -1.22 -1.68
C ASP A 73 13.18 0.30 -1.90
N ILE A 74 12.60 0.72 -3.01
CA ILE A 74 12.41 2.12 -3.37
C ILE A 74 11.44 2.88 -2.45
N LEU A 75 10.63 2.15 -1.68
CA LEU A 75 9.70 2.73 -0.71
C LEU A 75 10.39 2.86 0.64
N ASP A 76 10.41 4.06 1.19
CA ASP A 76 10.82 4.28 2.57
C ASP A 76 9.87 3.59 3.55
N ASN A 77 10.33 3.37 4.78
CA ASN A 77 9.55 2.67 5.80
C ASN A 77 8.16 3.31 6.06
N ILE A 78 8.07 4.64 5.98
CA ILE A 78 6.81 5.39 6.08
C ILE A 78 5.90 5.07 4.89
N GLN A 79 6.44 5.03 3.68
CA GLN A 79 5.68 4.71 2.47
C GLN A 79 5.19 3.26 2.47
N LYS A 80 6.04 2.32 2.92
CA LYS A 80 5.69 0.91 3.12
C LYS A 80 4.54 0.76 4.12
N THR A 81 4.66 1.39 5.29
CA THR A 81 3.63 1.37 6.34
C THR A 81 2.30 1.93 5.85
N ASN A 82 2.33 3.08 5.15
CA ASN A 82 1.14 3.69 4.58
C ASN A 82 0.49 2.80 3.51
N LYS A 83 1.29 2.13 2.69
CA LYS A 83 0.78 1.19 1.68
C LYS A 83 0.04 0.02 2.33
N ILE A 84 0.59 -0.56 3.38
CA ILE A 84 -0.06 -1.66 4.11
C ILE A 84 -1.38 -1.18 4.75
N GLY A 85 -1.39 0.00 5.37
CA GLY A 85 -2.62 0.59 5.92
C GLY A 85 -3.71 0.82 4.87
N ASN A 86 -3.32 1.25 3.66
CA ASN A 86 -4.24 1.43 2.54
C ASN A 86 -4.82 0.10 2.05
N ILE A 87 -4.00 -0.96 1.99
CA ILE A 87 -4.45 -2.31 1.61
C ILE A 87 -5.49 -2.82 2.63
N LEU A 88 -5.18 -2.76 3.93
CA LEU A 88 -6.12 -3.18 4.98
C LEU A 88 -7.43 -2.38 4.94
N SER A 89 -7.35 -1.07 4.75
CA SER A 89 -8.52 -0.20 4.62
C SER A 89 -9.37 -0.55 3.40
N LYS A 90 -8.74 -0.98 2.30
CA LYS A 90 -9.45 -1.43 1.09
C LYS A 90 -10.09 -2.80 1.31
N MET A 91 -9.41 -3.74 1.95
CA MET A 91 -9.97 -5.06 2.31
C MET A 91 -11.16 -4.93 3.25
N ARG A 92 -11.07 -4.05 4.25
CA ARG A 92 -12.18 -3.75 5.16
C ARG A 92 -13.39 -3.18 4.42
N ARG A 93 -13.17 -2.24 3.48
CA ARG A 93 -14.23 -1.64 2.65
C ARG A 93 -14.85 -2.63 1.66
N LYS A 94 -14.13 -3.68 1.28
CA LYS A 94 -14.62 -4.78 0.46
C LYS A 94 -15.27 -5.91 1.28
N ASP A 95 -15.45 -5.72 2.59
CA ASP A 95 -16.00 -6.72 3.51
C ASP A 95 -15.21 -8.05 3.52
N LEU A 96 -13.91 -8.02 3.22
CA LEU A 96 -13.06 -9.22 3.23
C LEU A 96 -12.53 -9.55 4.63
N ILE A 97 -12.27 -8.52 5.43
CA ILE A 97 -11.72 -8.62 6.78
C ILE A 97 -12.46 -7.69 7.74
N LYS A 98 -12.53 -8.07 9.01
CA LYS A 98 -13.03 -7.24 10.11
C LYS A 98 -11.97 -7.14 11.20
N ASN A 99 -11.91 -6.00 11.88
CA ASN A 99 -11.11 -5.87 13.09
C ASN A 99 -11.92 -6.47 14.25
N GLN A 100 -11.42 -7.56 14.85
CA GLN A 100 -11.93 -8.15 16.07
C GLN A 100 -11.18 -7.62 17.32
N GLY A 101 -10.02 -7.00 17.13
CA GLY A 101 -9.23 -6.40 18.20
C GLY A 101 -9.66 -4.98 18.55
N SER A 102 -8.89 -4.34 19.43
CA SER A 102 -9.10 -2.94 19.79
C SER A 102 -8.51 -2.00 18.74
N PHE A 103 -8.81 -0.69 18.83
CA PHE A 103 -8.15 0.31 17.98
C PHE A 103 -6.64 0.38 18.21
N LYS A 104 -6.19 0.13 19.45
CA LYS A 104 -4.76 0.13 19.81
C LYS A 104 -4.03 -1.13 19.34
N ILE A 105 -4.73 -2.27 19.38
CA ILE A 105 -4.19 -3.58 19.02
C ILE A 105 -5.18 -4.23 18.05
N PRO A 106 -5.12 -3.87 16.76
CA PRO A 106 -6.03 -4.41 15.76
C PRO A 106 -5.68 -5.88 15.49
N SER A 107 -6.71 -6.71 15.48
CA SER A 107 -6.64 -8.12 15.08
C SER A 107 -7.60 -8.33 13.93
N TRP A 108 -7.06 -8.59 12.75
CA TRP A 108 -7.83 -8.76 11.53
C TRP A 108 -8.21 -10.21 11.37
N VAL A 109 -9.50 -10.47 11.29
CA VAL A 109 -10.06 -11.79 10.97
C VAL A 109 -10.85 -11.70 9.68
N ARG A 110 -11.00 -12.83 9.01
CA ARG A 110 -11.83 -12.92 7.81
C ARG A 110 -13.28 -12.63 8.20
N LYS A 111 -13.97 -11.85 7.38
CA LYS A 111 -15.40 -11.58 7.59
C LYS A 111 -16.24 -12.75 7.07
#